data_AF-A0A218P236-F1
#
_entry.id   AF-A0A218P236-F1
#
_cell.length_a   1.000
_cell.length_b   1.000
_cell.length_c   1.000
_cell.angle_alpha   90.00
_cell.angle_beta   90.00
_cell.angle_gamma   90.00
#
_symmetry.space_group_name_H-M   'P 1'
#
loop_
_entity.id
_entity.type
_entity.pdbx_description
1 polymer ?
#
loop_
_entity_poly.entity_id
_entity_poly.type
_entity_poly.pdbx_seq_one_letter_code
_entity_poly.pdbx_strand_id
1 'polypeptide(L)'
;MKKLEVVIERGRFRALRGRDVEAVIRENLPLVEETLRAEREEFLLERVGKLEEKLEKMESELEELREFYEKALKDRELMRGERERLREENEELRKKVEERKRELERKLSGA
;
A
#
# COMPACT_ATOMS: atom_id res chain seq x y z
N MET A 1 -6.85 2.42 -46.07
CA MET A 1 -6.30 3.75 -45.68
C MET A 1 -7.35 4.45 -44.83
N LYS A 2 -7.00 4.93 -43.63
CA LYS A 2 -7.91 5.75 -42.82
C LYS A 2 -7.96 7.16 -43.44
N LYS A 3 -9.15 7.62 -43.81
CA LYS A 3 -9.38 8.97 -44.33
C LYS A 3 -9.35 9.94 -43.15
N LEU A 4 -8.50 10.95 -43.19
CA LEU A 4 -8.45 12.02 -42.19
C LEU A 4 -9.26 13.20 -42.74
N GLU A 5 -10.32 13.60 -42.03
CA GLU A 5 -11.13 14.77 -42.39
C GLU A 5 -10.85 15.89 -41.40
N VAL A 6 -10.34 17.01 -41.91
CA VAL A 6 -10.08 18.22 -41.12
C VAL A 6 -11.22 19.20 -41.35
N VAL A 7 -12.02 19.43 -40.31
CA VAL A 7 -13.13 20.38 -40.34
C VAL A 7 -12.66 21.71 -39.78
N ILE A 8 -12.82 22.78 -40.55
CA ILE A 8 -12.47 24.14 -40.13
C ILE A 8 -13.64 25.08 -40.35
N GLU A 9 -13.66 26.16 -39.57
CA GLU A 9 -14.68 27.20 -39.69
C GLU A 9 -14.65 27.87 -41.07
N ARG A 10 -15.83 28.27 -41.55
CA ARG A 10 -16.01 28.89 -42.87
C ARG A 10 -15.15 30.14 -43.08
N GLY A 11 -14.90 30.91 -42.02
CA GLY A 11 -14.02 32.10 -42.07
C GLY A 11 -12.55 31.74 -42.31
N ARG A 12 -12.04 30.75 -41.57
CA ARG A 12 -10.67 30.24 -41.73
C ARG A 12 -10.46 29.57 -43.09
N PHE A 13 -11.47 28.84 -43.58
CA PHE A 13 -11.42 28.27 -44.93
C PHE A 13 -11.31 29.34 -46.02
N ARG A 14 -12.03 30.46 -45.89
CA ARG A 14 -11.89 31.58 -46.84
C ARG A 14 -10.49 32.21 -46.80
N ALA A 15 -9.87 32.29 -45.62
CA ALA A 15 -8.50 32.80 -45.48
C ALA A 15 -7.43 31.89 -46.14
N LEU A 16 -7.76 30.63 -46.41
CA LEU A 16 -6.90 29.67 -47.11
C LEU A 16 -7.10 29.68 -48.64
N ARG A 17 -8.12 30.37 -49.18
CA ARG A 17 -8.34 30.44 -50.63
C ARG A 17 -7.16 31.12 -51.31
N GLY A 18 -6.62 30.47 -52.35
CA GLY A 18 -5.48 30.99 -53.12
C GLY A 18 -4.12 30.75 -52.47
N ARG A 19 -4.06 30.08 -51.31
CA ARG A 19 -2.81 29.62 -50.69
C ARG A 19 -2.59 28.14 -50.99
N ASP A 20 -1.33 27.73 -51.01
CA ASP A 20 -0.96 26.32 -51.01
C ASP A 20 -1.19 25.74 -49.61
N VAL A 21 -2.29 25.00 -49.46
CA VAL A 21 -2.68 24.37 -48.20
C VAL A 21 -1.66 23.32 -47.76
N GLU A 22 -1.02 22.63 -48.72
CA GLU A 22 -0.02 21.61 -48.39
C GLU A 22 1.25 22.25 -47.82
N ALA A 23 1.70 23.36 -48.41
CA ALA A 23 2.81 24.15 -47.86
C ALA A 23 2.50 24.66 -46.45
N VAL A 24 1.30 25.22 -46.23
CA VAL A 24 0.87 25.69 -44.90
C VAL A 24 0.88 24.57 -43.87
N ILE A 25 0.39 23.37 -44.22
CA ILE A 25 0.42 22.21 -43.33
C ILE A 25 1.86 21.81 -43.03
N ARG A 26 2.73 21.70 -44.04
CA ARG A 26 4.13 21.31 -43.86
C ARG A 26 4.91 22.30 -42.99
N GLU A 27 4.65 23.60 -43.14
CA GLU A 27 5.27 24.64 -42.33
C GLU A 27 4.84 24.57 -40.85
N ASN A 28 3.59 24.20 -40.57
CA ASN A 28 3.04 24.16 -39.22
C ASN A 28 3.20 22.79 -38.54
N LEU A 29 3.47 21.72 -39.30
CA LEU A 29 3.63 20.36 -38.76
C LEU A 29 4.67 20.28 -37.62
N PRO A 30 5.87 20.89 -37.74
CA PRO A 30 6.86 20.83 -36.68
C PRO A 30 6.40 21.47 -35.36
N LEU A 31 5.66 22.58 -35.44
CA LEU A 31 5.13 23.28 -34.25
C LEU A 31 4.08 22.43 -33.53
N VAL A 32 3.22 21.75 -34.29
CA VAL A 32 2.24 20.81 -33.74
C VAL A 32 2.94 19.61 -33.11
N GLU A 33 3.97 19.06 -33.76
CA GLU A 33 4.76 17.97 -33.17
C GLU A 33 5.44 18.38 -31.86
N GLU A 34 6.02 19.58 -31.80
CA GLU A 34 6.62 20.12 -30.59
C GLU A 34 5.58 20.27 -29.47
N THR A 35 4.40 20.79 -29.80
CA THR A 35 3.30 20.93 -28.84
C THR A 35 2.85 19.57 -28.29
N LEU A 36 2.66 18.58 -29.17
CA LEU A 36 2.27 17.23 -28.77
C LEU A 36 3.35 16.53 -27.93
N ARG A 37 4.64 16.82 -28.17
CA ARG A 37 5.73 16.31 -27.33
C ARG A 37 5.67 16.92 -25.93
N ALA A 38 5.47 18.24 -25.83
CA ALA A 38 5.36 18.92 -24.54
C ALA A 38 4.14 18.41 -23.74
N GLU A 39 2.96 18.31 -24.37
CA GLU A 39 1.76 17.75 -23.73
C GLU A 39 1.98 16.31 -23.24
N ARG A 40 2.69 15.50 -24.04
CA ARG A 40 3.00 14.12 -23.66
C ARG A 40 3.99 14.07 -22.50
N GLU A 41 4.98 14.94 -22.47
CA GLU A 41 5.92 15.02 -21.36
C GLU A 41 5.22 15.43 -20.07
N GLU A 42 4.37 16.46 -20.11
CA GLU A 42 3.57 16.89 -18.96
C GLU A 42 2.68 15.75 -18.44
N PHE A 43 1.97 15.06 -19.33
CA PHE A 43 1.17 13.91 -18.97
C PHE A 43 2.02 12.81 -18.30
N LEU A 44 3.21 12.52 -18.81
CA LEU A 44 4.09 11.51 -18.24
C LEU A 44 4.60 11.94 -16.86
N LEU A 45 4.98 13.20 -16.68
CA LEU A 45 5.42 13.74 -15.38
C LEU A 45 4.30 13.66 -14.33
N GLU A 46 3.06 14.00 -14.69
CA GLU A 46 1.92 13.86 -13.79
C GLU A 46 1.71 12.39 -13.38
N ARG A 47 1.89 11.46 -14.31
CA ARG A 47 1.77 10.01 -14.05
C ARG A 47 2.90 9.51 -13.14
N VAL A 48 4.11 10.00 -13.32
CA VAL A 48 5.27 9.69 -12.46
C VAL A 48 5.00 10.16 -11.04
N GLY A 49 4.59 11.43 -10.85
CA GLY A 49 4.30 11.96 -9.51
C GLY A 49 3.22 11.16 -8.77
N LYS A 50 2.13 10.77 -9.47
CA LYS A 50 1.10 9.90 -8.88
C LYS A 50 1.58 8.51 -8.50
N LEU A 51 2.61 7.99 -9.17
CA LEU A 51 3.21 6.70 -8.84
C LEU A 51 4.16 6.83 -7.65
N GLU A 52 4.94 7.92 -7.59
CA GLU A 52 5.82 8.23 -6.47
C GLU A 52 5.02 8.41 -5.17
N GLU A 53 3.93 9.18 -5.18
CA GLU A 53 3.05 9.34 -4.02
C GLU A 53 2.45 8.00 -3.54
N LYS A 54 2.13 7.09 -4.47
CA LYS A 54 1.63 5.77 -4.11
C LYS A 54 2.71 4.90 -3.51
N LEU A 55 3.94 4.99 -4.03
CA LEU A 55 5.07 4.24 -3.52
C LEU A 55 5.38 4.67 -2.07
N GLU A 56 5.44 5.98 -1.82
CA GLU A 56 5.68 6.53 -0.49
C GLU A 56 4.62 6.08 0.53
N LYS A 57 3.34 6.09 0.13
CA LYS A 57 2.25 5.57 0.98
C LYS A 57 2.42 4.09 1.29
N MET A 58 2.73 3.27 0.27
CA MET A 58 2.94 1.84 0.47
C MET A 58 4.15 1.55 1.37
N GLU A 59 5.22 2.34 1.25
CA GLU A 59 6.40 2.22 2.11
C GLU A 59 6.05 2.55 3.57
N SER A 60 5.30 3.62 3.81
CA SER A 60 4.80 3.99 5.14
C SER A 60 3.91 2.89 5.75
N GLU A 61 2.95 2.36 4.98
CA GLU A 61 2.06 1.28 5.43
C GLU A 61 2.84 0.00 5.78
N LEU A 62 3.90 -0.31 5.01
CA LEU A 62 4.78 -1.44 5.29
C LEU A 62 5.60 -1.26 6.56
N GLU A 63 6.06 -0.04 6.84
CA GLU A 63 6.79 0.28 8.07
C GLU A 63 5.88 0.13 9.30
N GLU A 64 4.67 0.70 9.25
CA GLU A 64 3.67 0.53 10.30
C GLU A 64 3.35 -0.95 10.56
N LEU A 65 3.19 -1.73 9.49
CA LEU A 65 2.92 -3.17 9.61
C LEU A 65 4.09 -3.93 10.24
N ARG A 66 5.33 -3.57 9.92
CA ARG A 66 6.52 -4.16 10.53
C ARG A 66 6.56 -3.87 12.03
N GLU A 67 6.36 -2.62 12.44
CA GLU A 67 6.32 -2.26 13.85
C GLU A 67 5.23 -3.00 14.62
N PHE A 68 4.04 -3.09 14.03
CA PHE A 68 2.93 -3.84 14.61
C PHE A 68 3.31 -5.31 14.82
N TYR A 69 3.90 -5.94 13.81
CA TYR A 69 4.28 -7.34 13.88
C TYR A 69 5.37 -7.59 14.93
N GLU A 70 6.36 -6.71 15.03
CA GLU A 70 7.39 -6.79 16.07
C GLU A 70 6.82 -6.67 17.48
N LYS A 71 5.90 -5.73 17.71
CA LYS A 71 5.19 -5.58 18.99
C LYS A 71 4.40 -6.85 19.32
N ALA A 72 3.62 -7.34 18.36
CA ALA A 72 2.83 -8.55 18.53
C ALA A 72 3.69 -9.79 18.84
N LEU A 73 4.87 -9.91 18.25
CA LEU A 73 5.81 -10.98 18.56
C LEU A 73 6.33 -10.90 19.99
N LYS A 74 6.75 -9.71 20.44
CA LYS A 74 7.20 -9.48 21.82
C LYS A 74 6.10 -9.83 22.83
N ASP A 75 4.88 -9.36 22.58
CA ASP A 75 3.73 -9.67 23.45
C ASP A 75 3.44 -11.16 23.49
N ARG A 76 3.53 -11.86 22.35
CA ARG A 76 3.35 -13.32 22.29
C ARG A 76 4.40 -14.06 23.13
N GLU A 77 5.65 -13.62 23.09
CA GLU A 77 6.72 -14.22 23.89
C GLU A 77 6.51 -13.99 25.39
N LEU A 78 6.15 -12.76 25.79
CA LEU A 78 5.80 -12.45 27.18
C LEU A 78 4.65 -13.32 27.68
N MET A 79 3.56 -13.42 26.90
CA MET A 79 2.40 -14.24 27.26
C MET A 79 2.75 -15.74 27.33
N ARG A 80 3.66 -16.21 26.48
CA ARG A 80 4.14 -17.61 26.54
C ARG A 80 4.92 -17.85 27.84
N GLY A 81 5.82 -16.93 28.22
CA GLY A 81 6.58 -17.04 29.46
C GLY A 81 5.67 -17.02 30.70
N GLU A 82 4.72 -16.09 30.75
CA GLU A 82 3.76 -16.01 31.86
C GLU A 82 2.90 -17.27 31.96
N ARG A 83 2.45 -17.83 30.83
CA ARG A 83 1.71 -19.09 30.82
C ARG A 83 2.51 -20.25 31.38
N GLU A 84 3.81 -20.30 31.10
CA GLU A 84 4.71 -21.35 31.60
C GLU A 84 4.91 -21.22 33.10
N ARG A 85 5.19 -20.01 33.59
CA ARG A 85 5.27 -19.69 35.03
C ARG A 85 4.00 -20.09 35.78
N LEU A 86 2.83 -19.70 35.27
CA LEU A 86 1.54 -20.06 35.88
C LEU A 86 1.29 -21.56 35.87
N ARG A 87 1.82 -22.29 34.88
CA ARG A 87 1.70 -23.75 34.82
C ARG A 87 2.52 -24.41 35.91
N GLU A 88 3.75 -23.97 36.12
CA GLU A 88 4.63 -24.46 37.19
C GLU A 88 4.04 -24.17 38.57
N GLU A 89 3.59 -22.93 38.80
CA GLU A 89 2.97 -22.52 40.06
C GLU A 89 1.70 -23.33 40.37
N ASN A 90 0.85 -23.55 39.36
CA ASN A 90 -0.34 -24.40 39.52
C ASN A 90 0.02 -25.84 39.87
N GLU A 91 1.07 -26.40 39.27
CA GLU A 91 1.51 -27.76 39.57
C GLU A 91 2.02 -27.88 41.01
N GLU A 92 2.78 -26.89 41.48
CA GLU A 92 3.27 -26.84 42.86
C GLU A 92 2.11 -26.70 43.87
N LEU A 93 1.18 -25.79 43.60
CA LEU A 93 -0.01 -25.60 44.44
C LEU A 93 -0.87 -26.86 44.51
N ARG A 94 -1.05 -27.57 43.38
CA ARG A 94 -1.77 -28.86 43.35
C ARG A 94 -1.10 -29.90 44.23
N LYS A 95 0.24 -30.01 44.19
CA LYS A 95 0.99 -30.93 45.07
C LYS A 95 0.76 -30.58 46.55
N LYS A 96 0.89 -29.31 46.93
CA LYS A 96 0.66 -28.84 48.31
C LYS A 96 -0.77 -29.10 48.79
N VAL A 97 -1.77 -28.91 47.94
CA VAL A 97 -3.18 -29.19 48.26
C VAL A 97 -3.40 -30.68 48.47
N GLU A 98 -2.86 -31.52 47.59
CA GLU A 98 -2.99 -32.98 47.69
C GLU A 98 -2.32 -33.53 48.96
N GLU A 99 -1.13 -33.01 49.31
CA GLU A 99 -0.46 -33.35 50.58
C GLU A 99 -1.30 -32.97 51.80
N ARG A 100 -1.81 -31.73 51.86
CA ARG A 100 -2.70 -31.29 52.95
C ARG A 100 -3.96 -32.14 53.05
N LYS A 101 -4.54 -32.54 51.91
CA LYS A 101 -5.72 -33.39 51.88
C LYS A 101 -5.42 -34.77 52.49
N ARG A 102 -4.30 -35.38 52.10
CA ARG A 102 -3.84 -36.67 52.67
C ARG A 102 -3.54 -36.56 54.17
N GLU A 103 -2.94 -35.47 54.63
CA GLU A 103 -2.71 -35.21 56.06
C GLU A 103 -4.02 -35.12 56.85
N LEU A 104 -5.01 -34.41 56.32
CA LEU A 104 -6.35 -34.31 56.93
C LEU A 104 -7.05 -35.67 56.98
N GLU A 105 -7.01 -36.44 55.89
CA GLU A 105 -7.57 -37.79 55.84
C GLU A 105 -6.91 -38.73 56.86
N ARG A 106 -5.58 -38.66 57.05
CA ARG A 106 -4.86 -39.40 58.08
C ARG A 106 -5.27 -39.00 59.51
N LYS A 107 -5.48 -37.70 59.75
CA LYS A 107 -5.94 -37.20 61.06
C LYS A 107 -7.38 -37.63 61.38
N LEU A 108 -8.25 -37.70 60.36
CA LEU A 108 -9.65 -38.11 60.49
C LEU A 108 -9.84 -39.64 60.59
N SER A 109 -8.90 -40.44 60.09
CA SER A 109 -8.94 -41.92 60.16
C SER A 109 -8.22 -42.51 61.37
N GLY A 110 -7.48 -41.69 62.13
CA GLY A 110 -6.82 -42.07 63.39
C GLY A 110 -7.55 -41.62 64.66
N ALA A 111 -8.76 -41.09 64.54
CA ALA A 111 -9.67 -40.73 65.64
C ALA A 111 -10.88 -41.67 65.63
#